data_AF-A0A0G4LSR4-F1
#
_entry.id   AF-A0A0G4LSR4-F1
#
_cell.length_a   1.000
_cell.length_b   1.000
_cell.length_c   1.000
_cell.angle_alpha   90.00
_cell.angle_beta   90.00
_cell.angle_gamma   90.00
#
_symmetry.space_group_name_H-M   'P 1'
#
loop_
_entity.id
_entity.type
_entity.pdbx_description
1 polymer ?
#
loop_
_entity_poly.entity_id
_entity_poly.type
_entity_poly.pdbx_seq_one_letter_code
_entity_poly.pdbx_strand_id
1 'polypeptide(L)'
;MAGIGPFAIPSGRKGVFVLANDMNPESYKCLAAAIARNKVGPYVRAFNQDGRAFIHAAARLVREAAARGDDVVLRPKTSRNRSPGDPIPAPTRVPLPATVSHFVMNLPASATTFVRHFRGLYHGHEALFAPHTPAKLPLVHVHCFAVKQDDDVPLLDICDRIFREIGVRFKPGDAENDGEMSIYNVRDVAPKKRMFCASFRIPPEVAFASETS
;
A
#
# COMPACT_ATOMS: atom_id res chain seq x y z
N MET A 1 9.21 0.75 -1.32
CA MET A 1 10.00 1.96 -1.64
C MET A 1 9.10 2.93 -2.37
N ALA A 2 8.93 4.12 -1.80
CA ALA A 2 8.08 5.17 -2.36
C ALA A 2 8.82 6.03 -3.39
N GLY A 3 10.16 5.98 -3.43
CA GLY A 3 11.00 6.90 -4.21
C GLY A 3 10.63 8.35 -3.92
N ILE A 4 10.48 9.13 -4.97
CA ILE A 4 10.01 10.53 -4.89
C ILE A 4 8.48 10.68 -4.85
N GLY A 5 7.74 9.59 -4.70
CA GLY A 5 6.28 9.56 -4.55
C GLY A 5 5.44 9.51 -5.84
N PRO A 6 5.80 8.75 -6.91
CA PRO A 6 4.99 8.68 -8.13
C PRO A 6 3.59 8.07 -7.90
N PHE A 7 3.43 7.22 -6.88
CA PHE A 7 2.12 6.72 -6.44
C PHE A 7 1.54 7.52 -5.27
N ALA A 8 2.38 7.89 -4.31
CA ALA A 8 1.93 8.55 -3.08
C ALA A 8 1.30 9.93 -3.35
N ILE A 9 1.92 10.74 -4.21
CA ILE A 9 1.44 12.11 -4.47
C ILE A 9 0.10 12.11 -5.22
N PRO A 10 -0.10 11.36 -6.33
CA PRO A 10 -1.41 11.30 -6.97
C PRO A 10 -2.51 10.73 -6.07
N SER A 11 -2.21 9.71 -5.24
CA SER A 11 -3.18 9.15 -4.29
C SER A 11 -3.58 10.17 -3.23
N GLY A 12 -2.63 10.91 -2.66
CA GLY A 12 -2.92 11.99 -1.72
C GLY A 12 -3.78 13.10 -2.30
N ARG A 13 -3.61 13.44 -3.59
CA ARG A 13 -4.47 14.41 -4.29
C ARG A 13 -5.92 13.93 -4.43
N LYS A 14 -6.14 12.62 -4.38
CA LYS A 14 -7.48 11.99 -4.39
C LYS A 14 -8.04 11.77 -2.99
N GLY A 15 -7.39 12.28 -1.94
CA GLY A 15 -7.85 12.14 -0.56
C GLY A 15 -7.58 10.75 0.06
N VAL A 16 -6.68 9.96 -0.55
CA VAL A 16 -6.27 8.67 -0.01
C VAL A 16 -5.15 8.89 1.01
N PHE A 17 -5.30 8.30 2.20
CA PHE A 17 -4.25 8.29 3.21
C PHE A 17 -3.09 7.39 2.78
N VAL A 18 -1.87 7.92 2.80
CA VAL A 18 -0.67 7.22 2.35
C VAL A 18 0.46 7.38 3.37
N LEU A 19 0.99 6.25 3.83
CA LEU A 19 2.28 6.19 4.52
C LEU A 19 3.35 5.81 3.49
N ALA A 20 4.18 6.77 3.09
CA ALA A 20 5.15 6.62 2.01
C ALA A 20 6.57 6.48 2.57
N ASN A 21 7.16 5.29 2.47
CA ASN A 21 8.50 5.01 2.98
C ASN A 21 9.54 4.80 1.88
N ASP A 22 10.70 5.41 2.05
CA ASP A 22 11.89 5.13 1.25
C ASP A 22 13.15 5.15 2.11
N MET A 23 14.01 4.13 1.99
CA MET A 23 15.23 4.02 2.79
C MET A 23 16.33 4.99 2.33
N ASN A 24 16.28 5.44 1.07
CA ASN A 24 17.25 6.40 0.55
C ASN A 24 16.92 7.82 1.09
N PRO A 25 17.84 8.47 1.83
CA PRO A 25 17.59 9.78 2.43
C PRO A 25 17.33 10.88 1.39
N GLU A 26 17.96 10.82 0.21
CA GLU A 26 17.72 11.79 -0.87
C GLU A 26 16.33 11.61 -1.50
N SER A 27 15.90 10.36 -1.66
CA SER A 27 14.53 10.07 -2.12
C SER A 27 13.49 10.56 -1.11
N TYR A 28 13.74 10.34 0.19
CA TYR A 28 12.90 10.85 1.27
C TYR A 28 12.81 12.38 1.28
N LYS A 29 13.94 13.10 1.16
CA LYS A 29 13.96 14.58 1.05
C LYS A 29 13.12 15.06 -0.13
N CYS A 30 13.30 14.45 -1.30
CA CYS A 30 12.51 14.76 -2.50
C CYS A 30 11.01 14.47 -2.29
N LEU A 31 10.68 13.35 -1.66
CA LEU A 31 9.30 12.98 -1.32
C LEU A 31 8.66 14.00 -0.38
N ALA A 32 9.34 14.42 0.68
CA ALA A 32 8.85 15.44 1.60
C ALA A 32 8.61 16.79 0.89
N ALA A 33 9.56 17.21 0.04
CA ALA A 33 9.40 18.40 -0.79
C ALA A 33 8.22 18.27 -1.76
N ALA A 34 8.02 17.09 -2.37
CA ALA A 34 6.89 16.82 -3.24
C ALA A 34 5.55 16.87 -2.48
N ILE A 35 5.48 16.33 -1.27
CA ILE A 35 4.27 16.40 -0.42
C ILE A 35 3.88 17.86 -0.16
N ALA A 36 4.85 18.68 0.26
CA ALA A 36 4.65 20.09 0.53
C ALA A 36 4.22 20.87 -0.73
N ARG A 37 4.96 20.71 -1.83
CA ARG A 37 4.69 21.36 -3.12
C ARG A 37 3.29 21.05 -3.65
N ASN A 38 2.83 19.81 -3.45
CA ASN A 38 1.53 19.34 -3.93
C ASN A 38 0.40 19.55 -2.92
N LYS A 39 0.69 20.07 -1.72
CA LYS A 39 -0.29 20.33 -0.65
C LYS A 39 -1.07 19.08 -0.24
N VAL A 40 -0.42 17.93 -0.30
CA VAL A 40 -1.02 16.63 0.07
C VAL A 40 -0.62 16.18 1.48
N GLY A 41 0.03 17.04 2.26
CA GLY A 41 0.45 16.76 3.65
C GLY A 41 -0.64 16.22 4.58
N PRO A 42 -1.93 16.64 4.47
CA PRO A 42 -2.99 16.03 5.26
C PRO A 42 -3.17 14.52 5.00
N TYR A 43 -2.87 14.06 3.79
CA TYR A 43 -3.11 12.69 3.36
C TYR A 43 -1.84 11.85 3.25
N VAL A 44 -0.70 12.45 2.98
CA VAL A 44 0.55 11.73 2.69
C VAL A 44 1.60 12.06 3.74
N ARG A 45 2.10 11.03 4.42
CA ARG A 45 3.19 11.12 5.39
C ARG A 45 4.42 10.39 4.85
N ALA A 46 5.57 11.05 4.85
CA ALA A 46 6.82 10.46 4.42
C ALA A 46 7.56 9.80 5.60
N PHE A 47 8.28 8.72 5.33
CA PHE A 47 9.14 8.01 6.28
C PHE A 47 10.47 7.64 5.61
N ASN A 48 11.53 7.58 6.42
CA ASN A 48 12.86 7.12 6.01
C ASN A 48 13.30 5.98 6.94
N GLN A 49 12.81 4.77 6.66
CA GLN A 49 13.05 3.57 7.43
C GLN A 49 13.38 2.38 6.52
N ASP A 50 13.97 1.33 7.10
CA ASP A 50 14.10 0.04 6.41
C ASP A 50 12.71 -0.48 6.03
N GLY A 51 12.52 -0.84 4.76
CA GLY A 51 11.23 -1.26 4.23
C GLY A 51 10.67 -2.53 4.88
N ARG A 52 11.53 -3.42 5.39
CA ARG A 52 11.14 -4.66 6.07
C ARG A 52 10.49 -4.35 7.41
N ALA A 53 11.15 -3.50 8.22
CA ALA A 53 10.59 -3.03 9.49
C ALA A 53 9.36 -2.14 9.28
N PHE A 54 9.35 -1.35 8.19
CA PHE A 54 8.28 -0.40 7.92
C PHE A 54 6.93 -1.07 7.64
N ILE A 55 6.91 -2.32 7.14
CA ILE A 55 5.64 -3.05 6.87
C ILE A 55 4.81 -3.18 8.15
N HIS A 56 5.41 -3.69 9.23
CA HIS A 56 4.75 -3.79 10.54
C HIS A 56 4.55 -2.41 11.17
N ALA A 57 5.52 -1.50 11.04
CA ALA A 57 5.38 -0.14 11.56
C ALA A 57 4.18 0.58 10.93
N ALA A 58 3.90 0.40 9.64
CA ALA A 58 2.77 1.00 8.96
C ALA A 58 1.43 0.53 9.53
N ALA A 59 1.25 -0.79 9.72
CA ALA A 59 0.03 -1.34 10.32
C ALA A 59 -0.18 -0.79 11.75
N ARG A 60 0.88 -0.75 12.55
CA ARG A 60 0.84 -0.18 13.91
C ARG A 60 0.50 1.31 13.91
N LEU A 61 1.15 2.11 13.06
CA LEU A 61 0.95 3.56 12.97
C LEU A 61 -0.50 3.91 12.60
N VAL A 62 -1.10 3.17 11.67
CA VAL A 62 -2.50 3.35 11.27
C VAL A 62 -3.44 3.02 12.43
N ARG A 63 -3.23 1.88 13.09
CA ARG A 63 -4.04 1.46 14.25
C ARG A 63 -3.97 2.46 15.41
N GLU A 64 -2.78 2.91 15.76
CA GLU A 64 -2.57 3.90 16.83
C GLU A 64 -3.22 5.25 16.50
N ALA A 65 -3.14 5.69 15.24
CA ALA A 65 -3.77 6.92 14.81
C ALA A 65 -5.30 6.84 14.81
N ALA A 66 -5.88 5.72 14.37
CA ALA A 66 -7.31 5.49 14.49
C ALA A 66 -7.78 5.43 15.96
N ALA A 67 -7.00 4.80 16.85
CA ALA A 67 -7.32 4.75 18.28
C ALA A 67 -7.30 6.12 18.97
N ARG A 68 -6.48 7.06 18.47
CA ARG A 68 -6.50 8.47 18.93
C ARG A 68 -7.63 9.30 18.32
N GLY A 69 -8.35 8.76 17.34
CA GLY A 69 -9.35 9.52 16.58
C GLY A 69 -8.75 10.52 15.61
N ASP A 70 -7.54 10.27 15.10
CA ASP A 70 -6.90 11.15 14.12
C ASP A 70 -7.79 11.28 12.86
N ASP A 71 -8.01 12.51 12.40
CA ASP A 71 -8.83 12.83 11.23
C ASP A 71 -8.15 13.87 10.33
N VAL A 72 -8.66 13.99 9.09
CA VAL A 72 -8.35 15.12 8.20
C VAL A 72 -9.55 16.03 8.11
N VAL A 73 -9.33 17.29 8.46
CA VAL A 73 -10.32 18.36 8.36
C VAL A 73 -10.25 19.02 6.98
N LEU A 74 -11.24 18.72 6.14
CA LEU A 74 -11.46 19.37 4.85
C LEU A 74 -12.24 20.66 5.04
N ARG A 75 -11.61 21.79 4.74
CA ARG A 75 -12.26 23.10 4.74
C ARG A 75 -12.83 23.39 3.34
N PRO A 76 -14.13 23.68 3.20
CA PRO A 76 -14.70 24.06 1.92
C PRO A 76 -13.99 25.30 1.38
N LYS A 77 -13.73 25.33 0.08
CA LYS A 77 -13.26 26.55 -0.58
C LYS A 77 -14.40 27.57 -0.54
N THR A 78 -14.17 28.70 0.11
CA THR A 78 -15.08 29.84 0.08
C THR A 78 -15.18 30.38 -1.34
N SER A 79 -16.40 30.42 -1.90
CA SER A 79 -16.65 31.04 -3.21
C SER A 79 -16.31 32.53 -3.14
N ARG A 80 -15.71 33.08 -4.21
CA ARG A 80 -15.48 34.53 -4.34
C ARG A 80 -16.77 35.32 -4.55
N ASN A 81 -17.85 34.66 -4.99
CA ASN A 81 -19.15 35.28 -5.22
C ASN A 81 -20.09 35.17 -4.00
N ARG A 82 -19.54 35.01 -2.80
CA ARG A 82 -20.36 34.81 -1.59
C ARG A 82 -20.88 36.17 -1.09
N SER A 83 -22.17 36.25 -0.76
CA SER A 83 -22.78 37.48 -0.26
C SER A 83 -22.50 37.66 1.25
N PRO A 84 -22.43 38.90 1.76
CA PRO A 84 -22.39 39.16 3.20
C PRO A 84 -23.63 38.56 3.88
N GLY A 85 -23.45 37.56 4.73
CA GLY A 85 -24.53 36.86 5.44
C GLY A 85 -24.72 35.39 5.06
N ASP A 86 -24.09 34.91 3.98
CA ASP A 86 -24.17 33.49 3.62
C ASP A 86 -23.50 32.59 4.68
N PRO A 87 -24.16 31.49 5.10
CA PRO A 87 -23.62 30.58 6.10
C PRO A 87 -22.28 29.98 5.64
N ILE A 88 -21.29 29.95 6.53
CA ILE A 88 -20.00 29.31 6.26
C ILE A 88 -20.22 27.79 6.34
N PRO A 89 -19.99 27.02 5.26
CA PRO A 89 -20.16 25.58 5.32
C PRO A 89 -19.18 24.99 6.33
N ALA A 90 -19.69 24.09 7.15
CA ALA A 90 -18.90 23.43 8.18
C ALA A 90 -17.76 22.61 7.55
N PRO A 91 -16.60 22.50 8.21
CA PRO A 91 -15.54 21.61 7.78
C PRO A 91 -16.01 20.15 7.81
N THR A 92 -15.65 19.37 6.78
CA THR A 92 -15.86 17.93 6.75
C THR A 92 -14.68 17.22 7.42
N ARG A 93 -14.93 16.27 8.31
CA ARG A 93 -13.89 15.44 8.94
C ARG A 93 -13.86 14.07 8.28
N VAL A 94 -12.68 13.64 7.84
CA VAL A 94 -12.46 12.31 7.27
C VAL A 94 -11.60 11.52 8.26
N PRO A 95 -12.15 10.52 8.97
CA PRO A 95 -11.39 9.75 9.95
C PRO A 95 -10.34 8.88 9.27
N LEU A 96 -9.20 8.68 9.94
CA LEU A 96 -8.21 7.72 9.48
C LEU A 96 -8.74 6.29 9.65
N PRO A 97 -8.58 5.40 8.65
CA PRO A 97 -8.92 3.98 8.80
C PRO A 97 -8.12 3.29 9.91
N ALA A 98 -8.67 2.24 10.51
CA ALA A 98 -7.98 1.46 11.56
C ALA A 98 -6.97 0.42 11.02
N THR A 99 -7.02 0.12 9.73
CA THR A 99 -6.16 -0.88 9.07
C THR A 99 -5.65 -0.38 7.73
N VAL A 100 -4.54 -0.95 7.27
CA VAL A 100 -4.00 -0.70 5.92
C VAL A 100 -4.82 -1.49 4.90
N SER A 101 -5.38 -0.81 3.90
CA SER A 101 -6.12 -1.50 2.82
C SER A 101 -5.21 -2.02 1.71
N HIS A 102 -4.11 -1.33 1.40
CA HIS A 102 -3.20 -1.68 0.32
C HIS A 102 -1.74 -1.47 0.69
N PHE A 103 -0.87 -2.38 0.25
CA PHE A 103 0.57 -2.19 0.18
C PHE A 103 1.02 -2.11 -1.27
N VAL A 104 1.80 -1.08 -1.63
CA VAL A 104 2.38 -0.96 -2.97
C VAL A 104 3.91 -1.05 -2.88
N MET A 105 4.46 -2.09 -3.49
CA MET A 105 5.89 -2.39 -3.48
C MET A 105 6.49 -2.16 -4.86
N ASN A 106 6.83 -0.91 -5.17
CA ASN A 106 7.45 -0.53 -6.44
C ASN A 106 8.98 -0.68 -6.40
N LEU A 107 9.46 -1.91 -6.23
CA LEU A 107 10.89 -2.25 -6.29
C LEU A 107 11.10 -3.52 -7.13
N PRO A 108 11.05 -3.43 -8.47
CA PRO A 108 10.90 -4.61 -9.32
C PRO A 108 12.02 -5.66 -9.22
N ALA A 109 13.21 -5.25 -8.80
CA ALA A 109 14.33 -6.15 -8.64
C ALA A 109 14.24 -7.04 -7.40
N SER A 110 13.54 -6.62 -6.34
CA SER A 110 13.57 -7.32 -5.05
C SER A 110 12.28 -7.27 -4.24
N ALA A 111 11.20 -6.64 -4.72
CA ALA A 111 9.95 -6.51 -3.98
C ALA A 111 9.37 -7.87 -3.54
N THR A 112 9.56 -8.93 -4.33
CA THR A 112 9.13 -10.29 -3.96
C THR A 112 9.76 -10.73 -2.64
N THR A 113 11.00 -10.34 -2.33
CA THR A 113 11.67 -10.73 -1.08
C THR A 113 11.09 -10.06 0.17
N PHE A 114 10.23 -9.05 0.00
CA PHE A 114 9.62 -8.36 1.14
C PHE A 114 8.32 -9.04 1.59
N VAL A 115 7.70 -9.89 0.77
CA VAL A 115 6.36 -10.43 1.07
C VAL A 115 6.35 -11.34 2.30
N ARG A 116 7.48 -11.97 2.65
CA ARG A 116 7.62 -12.75 3.87
C ARG A 116 7.41 -11.92 5.14
N HIS A 117 7.66 -10.61 5.08
CA HIS A 117 7.47 -9.67 6.19
C HIS A 117 6.00 -9.26 6.39
N PHE A 118 5.05 -9.90 5.69
CA PHE A 118 3.63 -9.81 6.05
C PHE A 118 3.21 -10.89 7.06
N ARG A 119 4.09 -11.85 7.37
CA ARG A 119 3.82 -12.86 8.40
C ARG A 119 3.70 -12.18 9.76
N GLY A 120 2.58 -12.42 10.44
CA GLY A 120 2.28 -11.82 11.75
C GLY A 120 1.94 -10.33 11.71
N LEU A 121 1.67 -9.75 10.53
CA LEU A 121 1.35 -8.33 10.38
C LEU A 121 0.25 -7.83 11.33
N TYR A 122 -0.75 -8.68 11.60
CA TYR A 122 -1.89 -8.39 12.44
C TYR A 122 -2.13 -9.48 13.49
N HIS A 123 -1.08 -10.19 13.92
CA HIS A 123 -1.18 -11.17 15.00
C HIS A 123 -1.81 -10.55 16.25
N GLY A 124 -2.87 -11.18 16.79
CA GLY A 124 -3.61 -10.66 17.95
C GLY A 124 -4.55 -9.47 17.63
N HIS A 125 -4.74 -9.16 16.35
CA HIS A 125 -5.61 -8.10 15.85
C HIS A 125 -6.63 -8.61 14.81
N GLU A 126 -6.99 -9.88 14.89
CA GLU A 126 -7.95 -10.57 14.03
C GLU A 126 -9.32 -9.87 14.04
N ALA A 127 -9.73 -9.36 15.20
CA ALA A 127 -10.99 -8.65 15.41
C ALA A 127 -11.14 -7.36 14.58
N LEU A 128 -10.08 -6.87 13.94
CA LEU A 128 -10.15 -5.71 13.04
C LEU A 128 -10.68 -6.06 11.65
N PHE A 129 -10.76 -7.35 11.30
CA PHE A 129 -11.07 -7.82 9.95
C PHE A 129 -12.30 -8.73 9.92
N ALA A 130 -12.72 -9.11 8.71
CA ALA A 130 -13.76 -10.12 8.52
C ALA A 130 -13.40 -11.44 9.24
N PRO A 131 -14.39 -12.12 9.87
CA PRO A 131 -15.81 -11.78 9.88
C PRO A 131 -16.23 -10.76 10.98
N HIS A 132 -15.32 -10.29 11.83
CA HIS A 132 -15.63 -9.38 12.94
C HIS A 132 -16.01 -7.96 12.48
N THR A 133 -15.45 -7.52 11.35
CA THR A 133 -15.77 -6.25 10.68
C THR A 133 -15.88 -6.48 9.16
N PRO A 134 -16.43 -5.53 8.38
CA PRO A 134 -16.40 -5.65 6.91
C PRO A 134 -15.00 -5.44 6.30
N ALA A 135 -13.97 -5.12 7.08
CA ALA A 135 -12.64 -4.87 6.55
C ALA A 135 -11.97 -6.17 6.08
N LYS A 136 -11.51 -6.20 4.83
CA LYS A 136 -10.66 -7.27 4.29
C LYS A 136 -9.20 -7.06 4.72
N LEU A 137 -8.43 -8.14 4.72
CA LEU A 137 -6.97 -8.06 4.84
C LEU A 137 -6.37 -7.18 3.71
N PRO A 138 -5.16 -6.62 3.90
CA PRO A 138 -4.55 -5.76 2.90
C PRO A 138 -4.34 -6.47 1.56
N LEU A 139 -4.56 -5.74 0.45
CA LEU A 139 -4.12 -6.16 -0.87
C LEU A 139 -2.68 -5.72 -1.10
N VAL A 140 -1.81 -6.64 -1.52
CA VAL A 140 -0.39 -6.34 -1.78
C VAL A 140 -0.18 -6.27 -3.28
N HIS A 141 0.45 -5.19 -3.75
CA HIS A 141 0.84 -4.98 -5.14
C HIS A 141 2.37 -5.03 -5.27
N VAL A 142 2.88 -6.16 -5.75
CA VAL A 142 4.30 -6.44 -5.90
C VAL A 142 4.71 -6.21 -7.34
N HIS A 143 5.44 -5.13 -7.59
CA HIS A 143 6.07 -4.96 -8.89
C HIS A 143 7.30 -5.86 -8.99
N CYS A 144 7.46 -6.58 -10.09
CA CYS A 144 8.58 -7.50 -10.29
C CYS A 144 8.98 -7.58 -11.78
N PHE A 145 10.16 -8.13 -12.04
CA PHE A 145 10.57 -8.49 -13.40
C PHE A 145 10.37 -9.97 -13.67
N ALA A 146 9.98 -10.32 -14.90
CA ALA A 146 9.97 -11.69 -15.40
C ALA A 146 10.46 -11.74 -16.85
N VAL A 147 10.66 -12.96 -17.37
CA VAL A 147 11.06 -13.18 -18.76
C VAL A 147 9.99 -12.62 -19.70
N LYS A 148 10.43 -12.08 -20.84
CA LYS A 148 9.53 -11.66 -21.91
C LYS A 148 9.15 -12.88 -22.75
N GLN A 149 8.02 -13.48 -22.39
CA GLN A 149 7.32 -14.53 -23.14
C GLN A 149 5.82 -14.21 -23.15
N ASP A 150 5.10 -14.77 -24.12
CA ASP A 150 3.67 -14.51 -24.33
C ASP A 150 2.77 -15.69 -23.89
N ASP A 151 3.36 -16.70 -23.24
CA ASP A 151 2.69 -17.83 -22.60
C ASP A 151 2.58 -17.62 -21.06
N ASP A 152 2.14 -18.66 -20.34
CA ASP A 152 1.95 -18.61 -18.89
C ASP A 152 3.24 -18.74 -18.08
N VAL A 153 4.39 -19.01 -18.72
CA VAL A 153 5.69 -19.18 -18.04
C VAL A 153 6.03 -18.01 -17.11
N PRO A 154 5.97 -16.73 -17.52
CA PRO A 154 6.24 -15.61 -16.62
C PRO A 154 5.26 -15.52 -15.44
N LEU A 155 4.00 -15.93 -15.62
CA LEU A 155 2.99 -15.88 -14.57
C LEU A 155 3.27 -16.95 -13.51
N LEU A 156 3.56 -18.17 -13.95
CA LEU A 156 3.90 -19.29 -13.07
C LEU A 156 5.21 -19.03 -12.30
N ASP A 157 6.23 -18.47 -12.97
CA ASP A 157 7.49 -18.07 -12.30
C ASP A 157 7.27 -16.99 -11.23
N ILE A 158 6.40 -16.02 -11.47
CA ILE A 158 6.04 -15.00 -10.47
C ILE A 158 5.34 -15.65 -9.27
N CYS A 159 4.35 -16.52 -9.51
CA CYS A 159 3.67 -17.26 -8.45
C CYS A 159 4.67 -18.12 -7.63
N ASP A 160 5.59 -18.82 -8.29
CA ASP A 160 6.61 -19.65 -7.65
C ASP A 160 7.56 -18.82 -6.77
N ARG A 161 8.02 -17.66 -7.26
CA ARG A 161 8.90 -16.76 -6.48
C ARG A 161 8.19 -16.20 -5.26
N ILE A 162 6.91 -15.81 -5.39
CA ILE A 162 6.13 -15.33 -4.24
C ILE A 162 5.87 -16.46 -3.25
N PHE A 163 5.52 -17.66 -3.73
CA PHE A 163 5.34 -18.84 -2.88
C PHE A 163 6.58 -19.13 -2.03
N ARG A 164 7.78 -19.10 -2.62
CA ARG A 164 9.05 -19.35 -1.89
C ARG A 164 9.29 -18.37 -0.75
N GLU A 165 8.77 -17.15 -0.85
CA GLU A 165 8.95 -16.12 0.17
C GLU A 165 7.82 -16.13 1.21
N ILE A 166 6.55 -16.24 0.78
CA ILE A 166 5.39 -16.14 1.69
C ILE A 166 4.92 -17.48 2.26
N GLY A 167 5.29 -18.59 1.63
CA GLY A 167 4.91 -19.96 2.04
C GLY A 167 3.51 -20.40 1.62
N VAL A 168 2.75 -19.56 0.90
CA VAL A 168 1.37 -19.85 0.43
C VAL A 168 1.32 -19.87 -1.09
N ARG A 169 0.68 -20.89 -1.65
CA ARG A 169 0.50 -21.05 -3.10
C ARG A 169 -0.66 -20.20 -3.59
N PHE A 170 -0.42 -19.43 -4.64
CA PHE A 170 -1.46 -18.72 -5.38
C PHE A 170 -1.56 -19.26 -6.80
N LYS A 171 -2.78 -19.33 -7.32
CA LYS A 171 -3.02 -19.53 -8.75
C LYS A 171 -3.24 -18.17 -9.43
N PRO A 172 -2.82 -17.99 -10.70
CA PRO A 172 -3.21 -16.81 -11.48
C PRO A 172 -4.73 -16.66 -11.52
N GLY A 173 -5.24 -15.46 -11.31
CA GLY A 173 -6.69 -15.19 -11.21
C GLY A 173 -7.02 -13.75 -10.81
N ASP A 174 -8.17 -13.56 -10.15
CA ASP A 174 -8.58 -12.26 -9.62
C ASP A 174 -8.07 -12.10 -8.18
N ALA A 175 -7.35 -11.01 -7.91
CA ALA A 175 -6.76 -10.72 -6.60
C ALA A 175 -7.80 -10.44 -5.49
N GLU A 176 -9.08 -10.26 -5.86
CA GLU A 176 -10.18 -10.16 -4.90
C GLU A 176 -10.66 -11.53 -4.39
N ASN A 177 -10.31 -12.62 -5.06
CA ASN A 177 -10.62 -13.99 -4.64
C ASN A 177 -9.51 -14.58 -3.76
N ASP A 178 -9.89 -15.32 -2.72
CA ASP A 178 -8.93 -15.97 -1.85
C ASP A 178 -8.12 -17.04 -2.59
N GLY A 179 -6.79 -17.05 -2.39
CA GLY A 179 -5.87 -17.97 -3.05
C GLY A 179 -5.55 -17.63 -4.51
N GLU A 180 -6.05 -16.51 -5.03
CA GLU A 180 -5.78 -16.03 -6.39
C GLU A 180 -4.83 -14.82 -6.42
N MET A 181 -4.10 -14.70 -7.53
CA MET A 181 -3.17 -13.60 -7.77
C MET A 181 -3.39 -13.02 -9.16
N SER A 182 -3.71 -11.72 -9.23
CA SER A 182 -3.76 -10.99 -10.49
C SER A 182 -2.35 -10.58 -10.90
N ILE A 183 -1.94 -10.94 -12.11
CA ILE A 183 -0.61 -10.64 -12.64
C ILE A 183 -0.77 -9.76 -13.88
N TYR A 184 -0.50 -8.46 -13.73
CA TYR A 184 -0.66 -7.49 -14.79
C TYR A 184 0.69 -7.16 -15.45
N ASN A 185 0.75 -7.22 -16.79
CA ASN A 185 1.91 -6.76 -17.55
C ASN A 185 1.94 -5.23 -17.60
N VAL A 186 2.94 -4.62 -16.96
CA VAL A 186 3.06 -3.16 -16.86
C VAL A 186 3.73 -2.57 -18.10
N ARG A 187 4.87 -3.13 -18.51
CA ARG A 187 5.67 -2.66 -19.65
C ARG A 187 6.87 -3.56 -19.96
N ASP A 188 7.37 -3.47 -21.18
CA ASP A 188 8.70 -3.96 -21.53
C ASP A 188 9.79 -3.09 -20.85
N VAL A 189 10.87 -3.73 -20.39
CA VAL A 189 11.99 -3.03 -19.72
C VAL A 189 13.37 -3.40 -20.26
N ALA A 190 13.48 -4.51 -20.98
CA ALA A 190 14.66 -4.91 -21.76
C ALA A 190 14.21 -5.90 -22.86
N PRO A 191 15.05 -6.20 -23.87
CA PRO A 191 14.68 -7.09 -24.98
C PRO A 191 14.12 -8.46 -24.54
N LYS A 192 14.60 -9.01 -23.42
CA LYS A 192 14.17 -10.31 -22.86
C LYS A 192 13.45 -10.20 -21.51
N LYS A 193 13.06 -8.99 -21.09
CA LYS A 193 12.53 -8.74 -19.73
C LYS A 193 11.34 -7.80 -19.74
N ARG A 194 10.28 -8.19 -19.05
CA ARG A 194 9.07 -7.39 -18.80
C ARG A 194 8.93 -7.08 -17.31
N MET A 195 8.24 -5.99 -17.02
CA MET A 195 7.84 -5.60 -15.67
C MET A 195 6.37 -5.96 -15.49
N PHE A 196 6.07 -6.66 -14.40
CA PHE A 196 4.73 -7.06 -14.01
C PHE A 196 4.36 -6.45 -12.65
N CYS A 197 3.06 -6.39 -12.36
CA CYS A 197 2.52 -6.13 -11.04
C CYS A 197 1.68 -7.33 -10.62
N ALA A 198 2.18 -8.07 -9.63
CA ALA A 198 1.51 -9.20 -9.02
C ALA A 198 0.72 -8.73 -7.80
N SER A 199 -0.59 -8.93 -7.80
CA SER A 199 -1.49 -8.46 -6.76
C SER A 199 -2.21 -9.62 -6.10
N PHE A 200 -2.20 -9.68 -4.78
CA PHE A 200 -2.88 -10.72 -4.00
C PHE A 200 -3.29 -10.22 -2.62
N ARG A 201 -4.34 -10.82 -2.05
CA ARG A 201 -4.76 -10.58 -0.67
C ARG A 201 -3.81 -11.31 0.29
N ILE A 202 -3.35 -10.65 1.35
CA ILE A 202 -2.56 -11.36 2.37
C ILE A 202 -3.42 -12.50 2.94
N PRO A 203 -2.96 -13.76 2.90
CA PRO A 203 -3.72 -14.87 3.48
C PRO A 203 -3.86 -14.74 5.00
N PRO A 204 -5.00 -15.11 5.60
CA PRO A 204 -5.17 -15.10 7.06
C PRO A 204 -4.09 -15.90 7.81
N GLU A 205 -3.69 -17.06 7.29
CA GLU A 205 -2.64 -17.91 7.88
C GLU A 205 -1.24 -17.26 7.89
N VAL A 206 -1.06 -16.20 7.10
CA VAL A 206 0.16 -15.39 7.08
C VAL A 206 -0.02 -14.18 8.00
N ALA A 207 -1.09 -13.40 7.81
CA ALA A 207 -1.33 -12.16 8.53
C ALA A 207 -1.42 -12.35 10.06
N PHE A 208 -2.01 -13.46 10.50
CA PHE A 208 -2.29 -13.76 11.91
C PHE A 208 -1.35 -14.79 12.53
N ALA A 209 -0.39 -15.30 11.76
CA ALA A 209 0.62 -16.21 12.29
C ALA A 209 1.36 -15.59 13.48
N SER A 210 1.72 -16.41 14.47
CA SER A 210 2.68 -15.99 15.49
C SER A 210 3.98 -15.53 14.83
N GLU A 211 4.57 -14.45 15.33
CA GLU A 211 5.92 -14.05 14.94
C GLU A 211 6.87 -15.21 15.28
N THR A 212 7.33 -15.94 14.26
CA THR A 212 8.42 -16.90 14.44
C THR A 212 9.66 -16.11 14.81
N SER A 213 10.18 -16.36 16.02
CA SER A 213 11.45 -15.83 16.53
C SER A 213 12.62 -16.12 15.60
#